data_AF-A0A0R0JQG3-F1
#
_entry.id   AF-A0A0R0JQG3-F1
#
_cell.length_a   1.000
_cell.length_b   1.000
_cell.length_c   1.000
_cell.angle_alpha   90.00
_cell.angle_beta   90.00
_cell.angle_gamma   90.00
#
_symmetry.space_group_name_H-M   'P 1'
#
loop_
_entity.id
_entity.type
_entity.pdbx_description
1 polymer ?
#
loop_
_entity_poly.entity_id
_entity_poly.type
_entity_poly.pdbx_seq_one_letter_code
_entity_poly.pdbx_strand_id
1 'polypeptide(L)'
;MAREEEELNWMTPYRNFLIQGVLPSDENGTRCLKRKASYYAILDGELFKRGLTKPLLKCLNNQQIDYVMKELHEGICGLHT
;
A
#
# COMPACT_ATOMS: atom_id res chain seq x y z
N MET A 1 0.75 14.20 -18.59
CA MET A 1 0.45 13.28 -17.47
C MET A 1 1.33 13.71 -16.32
N ALA A 2 0.76 14.40 -15.33
CA ALA A 2 1.51 14.74 -14.13
C ALA A 2 1.97 13.42 -13.50
N ARG A 3 3.28 13.27 -13.27
CA ARG A 3 3.74 12.26 -12.33
C ARG A 3 3.18 12.75 -11.00
N GLU A 4 2.09 12.15 -10.54
CA GLU A 4 1.62 12.35 -9.18
C GLU A 4 2.85 12.13 -8.30
N GLU A 5 3.30 13.18 -7.61
CA GLU A 5 4.38 13.05 -6.65
C GLU A 5 3.87 12.09 -5.59
N GLU A 6 4.29 10.83 -5.71
CA GLU A 6 3.92 9.79 -4.77
C GLU A 6 4.43 10.24 -3.40
N GLU A 7 3.51 10.66 -2.53
CA GLU A 7 3.82 11.05 -1.15
C GLU A 7 4.68 9.95 -0.54
N LEU A 8 5.91 10.30 -0.14
CA LEU A 8 6.87 9.37 0.44
C LEU A 8 6.26 8.77 1.70
N ASN A 9 5.75 7.56 1.57
CA ASN A 9 5.02 6.88 2.63
C ASN A 9 5.56 5.46 2.81
N TRP A 10 4.98 4.72 3.75
CA TRP A 10 5.45 3.38 4.10
C TRP A 10 5.37 2.37 2.93
N MET A 11 4.52 2.63 1.92
CA MET A 11 4.36 1.79 0.72
C MET A 11 5.48 2.01 -0.31
N THR A 12 6.12 3.19 -0.33
CA THR A 12 7.08 3.59 -1.37
C THR A 12 8.21 2.57 -1.57
N PRO A 13 8.88 2.03 -0.53
CA PRO A 13 9.91 1.02 -0.73
C PRO A 13 9.38 -0.26 -1.41
N TYR A 14 8.15 -0.66 -1.11
CA TYR A 14 7.53 -1.85 -1.70
C TYR A 14 7.14 -1.60 -3.16
N ARG A 15 6.56 -0.44 -3.46
CA ARG A 15 6.23 -0.03 -4.83
C ARG A 15 7.47 0.06 -5.70
N ASN A 16 8.52 0.76 -5.24
CA ASN A 16 9.78 0.87 -5.98
C ASN A 16 10.41 -0.49 -6.24
N PHE A 17 10.41 -1.39 -5.25
CA PHE A 17 10.93 -2.74 -5.45
C PHE A 17 10.07 -3.57 -6.42
N LEU A 18 8.75 -3.56 -6.27
CA LEU A 18 7.85 -4.40 -7.08
C LEU A 18 7.66 -3.90 -8.52
N ILE A 19 7.78 -2.59 -8.76
CA ILE A 19 7.61 -1.98 -10.09
C ILE A 19 8.96 -1.81 -10.80
N GLN A 20 9.96 -1.29 -10.10
CA GLN A 20 11.24 -0.89 -10.69
C GLN A 20 12.40 -1.82 -10.31
N GLY A 21 12.21 -2.76 -9.40
CA GLY A 21 13.27 -3.66 -8.92
C GLY A 21 14.31 -2.97 -8.03
N VAL A 22 14.04 -1.75 -7.55
CA VAL A 22 14.99 -0.98 -6.73
C VAL A 22 15.14 -1.65 -5.36
N LEU A 23 16.39 -1.87 -4.94
CA LEU A 23 16.74 -2.51 -3.68
C LEU A 23 17.63 -1.58 -2.84
N PRO A 24 17.56 -1.68 -1.49
CA PRO A 24 18.50 -1.00 -0.61
C PRO A 24 19.94 -1.46 -0.86
N SER A 25 20.91 -0.57 -0.67
CA SER A 25 22.33 -0.90 -0.82
C SER A 25 22.82 -1.90 0.24
N ASP A 26 22.18 -1.96 1.41
CA ASP A 26 22.55 -2.87 2.48
C ASP A 26 21.88 -4.24 2.32
N GLU A 27 22.65 -5.30 2.53
CA GLU A 27 22.19 -6.68 2.32
C GLU A 27 21.03 -7.05 3.27
N ASN A 28 21.08 -6.58 4.51
CA ASN A 28 20.04 -6.83 5.51
C ASN A 28 18.71 -6.18 5.12
N GLY A 29 18.74 -4.95 4.64
CA GLY A 29 17.63 -4.17 4.11
C GLY A 29 17.05 -4.83 2.87
N THR A 30 17.89 -5.26 1.93
CA THR A 30 17.48 -6.05 0.76
C THR A 30 16.76 -7.34 1.16
N ARG A 31 17.34 -8.13 2.08
CA ARG A 31 16.72 -9.38 2.54
C ARG A 31 15.39 -9.13 3.27
N CYS A 32 15.34 -8.12 4.12
CA CYS A 32 14.14 -7.70 4.83
C CYS A 32 13.03 -7.26 3.87
N LEU A 33 13.37 -6.41 2.90
CA LEU A 33 12.43 -5.90 1.91
C LEU A 33 11.88 -7.02 1.04
N LYS A 34 12.73 -7.90 0.48
CA LYS A 34 12.28 -9.05 -0.32
C LYS A 34 11.32 -9.95 0.46
N ARG A 35 11.65 -10.25 1.72
CA ARG A 35 10.80 -11.08 2.57
C ARG A 35 9.44 -10.43 2.84
N LYS A 36 9.40 -9.12 3.09
CA LYS A 36 8.14 -8.41 3.36
C LYS A 36 7.34 -8.19 2.06
N ALA A 37 8.01 -7.86 0.96
CA ALA A 37 7.40 -7.60 -0.34
C ALA A 37 6.70 -8.83 -0.94
N SER A 38 7.12 -10.05 -0.59
CA SER A 38 6.43 -11.27 -1.03
C SER A 38 4.96 -11.36 -0.60
N TYR A 39 4.59 -10.64 0.47
CA TYR A 39 3.22 -10.49 0.93
C TYR A 39 2.41 -9.44 0.17
N TYR A 40 3.00 -8.78 -0.83
CA TYR A 40 2.34 -7.72 -1.59
C TYR A 40 2.36 -8.00 -3.09
N ALA A 41 1.48 -7.32 -3.81
CA ALA A 41 1.39 -7.33 -5.26
C ALA A 41 1.05 -5.94 -5.77
N ILE A 42 1.47 -5.64 -7.00
CA ILE A 42 0.96 -4.50 -7.76
C ILE A 42 -0.11 -5.00 -8.71
N LEU A 43 -1.28 -4.37 -8.67
CA LEU A 43 -2.36 -4.57 -9.63
C LEU A 43 -2.90 -3.20 -10.02
N ASP A 44 -2.93 -2.91 -11.32
CA ASP A 44 -3.39 -1.63 -11.87
C ASP A 44 -2.74 -0.40 -11.20
N GLY A 45 -1.43 -0.47 -10.97
CA GLY A 45 -0.66 0.59 -10.31
C GLY A 45 -0.88 0.71 -8.80
N GLU A 46 -1.73 -0.11 -8.19
CA GLU A 46 -2.03 -0.07 -6.76
C GLU A 46 -1.37 -1.23 -5.99
N LEU A 47 -1.01 -0.96 -4.73
CA LEU A 47 -0.40 -1.96 -3.85
C LEU A 47 -1.49 -2.73 -3.10
N PHE A 48 -1.47 -4.05 -3.20
CA PHE A 48 -2.35 -4.96 -2.49
C PHE A 48 -1.58 -5.92 -1.59
N LYS A 49 -2.11 -6.19 -0.40
CA LYS A 49 -1.61 -7.22 0.50
C LYS A 49 -2.27 -8.56 0.20
N ARG A 50 -1.46 -9.59 0.05
CA ARG A 50 -1.85 -10.99 -0.17
C ARG A 50 -2.17 -11.65 1.17
N GLY A 51 -3.38 -12.18 1.29
CA GLY A 51 -3.73 -13.15 2.32
C GLY A 51 -3.56 -14.58 1.80
N LEU A 52 -3.33 -15.55 2.69
CA LEU A 52 -3.25 -16.96 2.30
C LEU A 52 -4.61 -17.50 1.81
N THR A 53 -5.67 -17.15 2.54
CA THR A 53 -7.06 -17.59 2.27
C THR A 53 -8.02 -16.40 2.18
N LYS A 54 -7.49 -15.18 2.15
CA LYS A 54 -8.26 -13.93 2.15
C LYS A 54 -8.10 -13.24 0.80
N PRO A 55 -9.13 -12.50 0.34
CA PRO A 55 -9.01 -11.67 -0.86
C PRO A 55 -7.89 -10.65 -0.71
N LEU A 56 -7.43 -10.13 -1.84
CA LEU A 56 -6.42 -9.07 -1.87
C LEU A 56 -6.96 -7.82 -1.16
N LEU A 57 -6.19 -7.30 -0.20
CA LEU A 57 -6.55 -6.10 0.54
C LEU A 57 -5.79 -4.91 -0.01
N LYS A 58 -6.50 -3.88 -0.46
CA LYS A 58 -5.89 -2.64 -0.95
C LYS A 58 -5.13 -1.95 0.18
N CYS A 59 -3.88 -1.57 -0.08
CA CYS A 59 -3.10 -0.75 0.84
C CYS A 59 -3.43 0.72 0.59
N LEU A 60 -3.62 1.48 1.67
CA LEU A 60 -4.02 2.87 1.62
C LEU A 60 -2.91 3.76 2.17
N ASN A 61 -2.70 4.92 1.53
CA ASN A 61 -1.91 6.01 2.11
C ASN A 61 -2.73 6.78 3.15
N ASN A 62 -2.11 7.75 3.84
CA ASN A 62 -2.78 8.52 4.89
C ASN A 62 -4.01 9.26 4.37
N GLN A 63 -3.91 9.90 3.20
CA GLN A 63 -5.02 10.64 2.58
C GLN A 63 -6.22 9.72 2.26
N GLN A 64 -5.96 8.52 1.74
CA GLN A 64 -6.98 7.52 1.45
C GLN A 64 -7.62 6.96 2.73
N ILE A 65 -6.82 6.77 3.79
CA ILE A 65 -7.34 6.35 5.10
C ILE A 65 -8.32 7.39 5.64
N ASP A 66 -7.93 8.67 5.62
CA ASP A 66 -8.78 9.76 6.12
C ASP A 66 -10.11 9.83 5.35
N TYR A 67 -10.05 9.68 4.02
CA TYR A 67 -11.24 9.62 3.18
C TYR A 67 -12.15 8.45 3.53
N VAL A 68 -11.61 7.23 3.59
CA VAL A 68 -12.39 6.02 3.88
C VAL A 68 -12.99 6.06 5.28
N MET A 69 -12.24 6.56 6.28
CA MET A 69 -12.74 6.70 7.64
C MET A 69 -13.88 7.71 7.72
N LYS A 70 -13.75 8.85 7.03
CA LYS A 70 -14.80 9.86 6.97
C LYS A 70 -16.08 9.31 6.31
N GLU A 71 -15.96 8.67 5.15
CA GLU A 71 -17.10 8.06 4.47
C GLU A 71 -17.77 6.96 5.29
N LEU A 72 -16.99 6.14 6.00
CA LEU A 72 -17.52 5.08 6.84
C LEU A 72 -18.32 5.66 8.02
N HIS A 73 -17.80 6.72 8.64
CA HIS A 73 -18.46 7.40 9.75
C HIS A 73 -19.70 8.18 9.32
N GLU A 74 -19.63 8.95 8.24
CA GLU A 74 -20.74 9.79 7.75
C GLU A 74 -21.82 8.98 7.01
N GLY A 75 -21.42 7.90 6.33
CA GLY A 75 -22.29 7.07 5.53
C GLY A 75 -22.92 5.93 6.32
N ILE A 76 -22.38 4.71 6.15
CA ILE A 76 -22.96 3.46 6.65
C ILE A 76 -23.24 3.52 8.16
N CYS A 77 -22.32 4.13 8.92
CA CYS A 77 -22.49 4.27 10.36
C CYS A 77 -23.15 5.59 10.79
N GLY A 78 -23.46 6.50 9.86
CA GLY A 78 -24.03 7.82 10.17
C GLY A 78 -25.41 7.75 10.83
N LEU A 79 -26.12 6.63 10.67
CA LEU A 79 -27.44 6.37 11.29
C LEU A 79 -27.35 5.85 12.73
N HIS A 80 -26.16 5.72 13.31
CA HIS A 80 -26.00 5.26 14.69
C HIS A 80 -25.91 6.40 15.73
N THR A 81 -26.24 7.63 15.34
CA THR A 81 -26.37 8.78 16.25
C THR A 81 -27.83 9.22 16.33
#